data_AF-A0A239MB39-F1
#
_entry.id   AF-A0A239MB39-F1
#
_cell.length_a   1.000
_cell.length_b   1.000
_cell.length_c   1.000
_cell.angle_alpha   90.00
_cell.angle_beta   90.00
_cell.angle_gamma   90.00
#
_symmetry.space_group_name_H-M   'P 1'
#
loop_
_entity.id
_entity.type
_entity.pdbx_description
1 polymer ?
#
loop_
_entity_poly.entity_id
_entity_poly.type
_entity_poly.pdbx_seq_one_letter_code
_entity_poly.pdbx_strand_id
1 'polypeptide(L)'
;MPFSQDQPANRLYKRELADLRVPLPRWWPGRLNAEVVGGDLESGAVIMHLPVGGDPYLARVRADGAPGGNTGTTLAELDRTMTRYEWIEGEWKYIVFCRGQLSYEDLGHIKVSMRATPLETSSRSVVFDPTDDELFNLQRQGFDWRLLQNGFVHTCRDRFTLDTAAGHLVDLHYLTHSFDASVWHDIVDMHTAFAETMSFPAYYGRNLDALNDVLSDVGRYSYGSDPHSAGTVVTIAGFDSLLELDRRTALLVLDIFARQARLAALYGHAMLCLIETTNHEFDRVGGMGVSGVSVSESPPDPPRPFDESVVVVFSFDIYATPAEAEQYAVDLQTATAQVLDEIGRYQIRSEIASSDHATKFEEFHSRSGPQCMPGQNLVDVSIGVRGRGDQNVLGEDIYHAVTAARLRFVQMTDRIAAGPDLERVLALYPDLV
;
A
#
# COMPACT_ATOMS: atom_id res chain seq x y z
N MET A 1 -49.15 3.95 19.90
CA MET A 1 -48.92 2.70 19.14
C MET A 1 -50.26 2.04 18.86
N PRO A 2 -50.87 2.24 17.68
CA PRO A 2 -51.92 1.33 17.26
C PRO A 2 -51.27 0.00 16.90
N PHE A 3 -51.58 -1.03 17.67
CA PHE A 3 -51.26 -2.42 17.34
C PHE A 3 -51.99 -2.79 16.04
N SER A 4 -51.26 -2.87 14.93
CA SER A 4 -51.76 -3.41 13.66
C SER A 4 -50.90 -4.60 13.27
N GLN A 5 -51.57 -5.73 13.07
CA GLN A 5 -51.05 -7.06 12.82
C GLN A 5 -49.90 -7.12 11.80
N ASP A 6 -48.87 -7.88 12.15
CA ASP A 6 -47.73 -8.26 11.32
C ASP A 6 -48.19 -9.29 10.26
N GLN A 7 -48.99 -8.86 9.29
CA GLN A 7 -49.41 -9.68 8.14
C GLN A 7 -48.29 -9.73 7.09
N PRO A 8 -48.13 -10.83 6.33
CA PRO A 8 -47.10 -10.94 5.27
C PRO A 8 -47.15 -9.82 4.22
N ALA A 9 -48.36 -9.35 3.89
CA ALA A 9 -48.58 -8.22 2.99
C ALA A 9 -47.98 -6.90 3.51
N ASN A 10 -47.89 -6.72 4.83
CA ASN A 10 -47.31 -5.55 5.49
C ASN A 10 -45.77 -5.53 5.37
N ARG A 11 -45.11 -6.69 5.36
CA ARG A 11 -43.64 -6.79 5.20
C ARG A 11 -43.19 -6.48 3.78
N LEU A 12 -43.90 -7.00 2.77
CA LEU A 12 -43.65 -6.66 1.36
C LEU A 12 -43.87 -5.16 1.12
N TYR A 13 -44.97 -4.62 1.63
CA TYR A 13 -45.28 -3.20 1.54
C TYR A 13 -44.22 -2.30 2.22
N LYS A 14 -43.77 -2.66 3.43
CA LYS A 14 -42.67 -1.94 4.11
C LYS A 14 -41.35 -2.03 3.37
N ARG A 15 -41.07 -3.16 2.70
CA ARG A 15 -39.86 -3.33 1.88
C ARG A 15 -39.91 -2.45 0.63
N GLU A 16 -41.04 -2.40 -0.06
CA GLU A 16 -41.23 -1.52 -1.22
C GLU A 16 -41.10 -0.04 -0.84
N LEU A 17 -41.61 0.36 0.33
CA LEU A 17 -41.41 1.71 0.85
C LEU A 17 -39.94 2.00 1.22
N ALA A 18 -39.21 1.02 1.76
CA ALA A 18 -37.78 1.15 2.03
C ALA A 18 -36.96 1.29 0.74
N ASP A 19 -37.40 0.64 -0.35
CA ASP A 19 -36.76 0.71 -1.67
C ASP A 19 -36.90 2.09 -2.34
N LEU A 20 -37.75 3.00 -1.81
CA LEU A 20 -37.84 4.40 -2.25
C LEU A 20 -36.62 5.28 -1.91
N ARG A 21 -35.60 4.69 -1.25
CA ARG A 21 -34.27 5.29 -0.95
C ARG A 21 -34.35 6.72 -0.43
N VAL A 22 -35.19 6.93 0.60
CA VAL A 22 -35.32 8.25 1.25
C VAL A 22 -33.97 8.64 1.88
N PRO A 23 -33.46 9.86 1.65
CA PRO A 23 -32.24 10.32 2.33
C PRO A 23 -32.42 10.28 3.85
N LEU A 24 -31.46 9.68 4.56
CA LEU A 24 -31.44 9.61 6.02
C LEU A 24 -30.49 10.66 6.61
N PRO A 25 -30.81 11.24 7.77
CA PRO A 25 -30.01 12.29 8.39
C PRO A 25 -28.77 11.68 9.05
N ARG A 26 -27.60 11.79 8.40
CA ARG A 26 -26.34 11.15 8.85
C ARG A 26 -25.68 11.84 10.06
N TRP A 27 -26.15 13.02 10.45
CA TRP A 27 -25.56 13.78 11.56
C TRP A 27 -25.89 13.21 12.94
N TRP A 28 -26.96 12.42 13.07
CA TRP A 28 -27.36 11.89 14.38
C TRP A 28 -26.33 10.84 14.87
N PRO A 29 -25.81 10.96 16.11
CA PRO A 29 -24.79 10.03 16.60
C PRO A 29 -25.33 8.59 16.71
N GLY A 30 -24.60 7.64 16.13
CA GLY A 30 -24.90 6.20 16.14
C GLY A 30 -25.25 5.62 14.75
N ARG A 31 -25.29 4.28 14.62
CA ARG A 31 -25.78 3.63 13.39
C ARG A 31 -27.29 3.84 13.27
N LEU A 32 -27.70 4.54 12.21
CA LEU A 32 -29.12 4.81 11.91
C LEU A 32 -29.77 3.61 11.22
N ASN A 33 -30.30 2.68 12.00
CA ASN A 33 -31.16 1.61 11.49
C ASN A 33 -32.60 2.13 11.39
N ALA A 34 -32.88 2.99 10.40
CA ALA A 34 -34.22 3.55 10.20
C ALA A 34 -35.24 2.44 9.90
N GLU A 35 -36.36 2.44 10.62
CA GLU A 35 -37.46 1.50 10.41
C GLU A 35 -38.62 2.21 9.72
N VAL A 36 -39.09 1.69 8.58
CA VAL A 36 -40.30 2.19 7.94
C VAL A 36 -41.52 1.83 8.78
N VAL A 37 -42.21 2.85 9.29
CA VAL A 37 -43.40 2.70 10.13
C VAL A 37 -44.70 2.95 9.38
N GLY A 38 -44.64 3.65 8.24
CA GLY A 38 -45.80 3.90 7.38
C GLY A 38 -45.42 4.65 6.11
N GLY A 39 -46.38 4.82 5.22
CA GLY A 39 -46.17 5.50 3.94
C GLY A 39 -47.24 5.13 2.92
N ASP A 40 -47.08 5.69 1.74
CA ASP A 40 -47.97 5.53 0.59
C ASP A 40 -47.13 5.44 -0.69
N LEU A 41 -47.15 4.27 -1.32
CA LEU A 41 -46.34 4.01 -2.53
C LEU A 41 -46.79 4.86 -3.72
N GLU A 42 -48.08 5.20 -3.82
CA GLU A 42 -48.61 6.00 -4.93
C GLU A 42 -48.07 7.44 -4.89
N SER A 43 -48.07 8.08 -3.72
CA SER A 43 -47.48 9.42 -3.55
C SER A 43 -45.97 9.40 -3.29
N GLY A 44 -45.37 8.24 -3.07
CA GLY A 44 -43.97 8.07 -2.65
C GLY A 44 -43.68 8.61 -1.23
N ALA A 45 -44.74 8.78 -0.43
CA ALA A 45 -44.64 9.26 0.94
C ALA A 45 -44.15 8.15 1.87
N VAL A 46 -43.25 8.49 2.80
CA VAL A 46 -42.65 7.54 3.73
C VAL A 46 -42.50 8.19 5.10
N ILE A 47 -42.78 7.42 6.15
CA ILE A 47 -42.51 7.77 7.55
C ILE A 47 -41.60 6.69 8.13
N MET A 48 -40.48 7.13 8.71
CA MET A 48 -39.47 6.28 9.32
C MET A 48 -39.29 6.65 10.79
N HIS A 49 -39.15 5.64 11.62
CA HIS A 49 -38.67 5.78 12.99
C HIS A 49 -37.14 5.70 12.99
N LEU A 50 -36.48 6.64 13.68
CA LEU A 50 -35.04 6.67 13.82
C LEU A 50 -34.69 6.22 15.25
N PRO A 51 -34.07 5.04 15.45
CA PRO A 51 -33.80 4.50 16.78
C PRO A 51 -32.55 5.14 17.40
N VAL A 52 -32.63 6.45 17.64
CA VAL A 52 -31.59 7.29 18.23
C VAL A 52 -32.15 8.04 19.43
N GLY A 53 -31.27 8.65 20.23
CA GLY A 53 -31.69 9.41 21.41
C GLY A 53 -32.78 10.45 21.08
N GLY A 54 -33.93 10.33 21.74
CA GLY A 54 -35.12 11.17 21.50
C GLY A 54 -36.22 10.54 20.65
N ASP A 55 -36.01 9.31 20.17
CA ASP A 55 -36.93 8.52 19.32
C ASP A 55 -37.59 9.33 18.18
N PRO A 56 -36.81 10.07 17.35
CA PRO A 56 -37.39 10.94 16.36
C PRO A 56 -37.98 10.16 15.19
N TYR A 57 -38.93 10.80 14.51
CA TYR A 57 -39.50 10.30 13.25
C TYR A 57 -39.12 11.23 12.11
N LEU A 58 -38.81 10.66 10.96
CA LEU A 58 -38.60 11.39 9.72
C LEU A 58 -39.71 11.01 8.73
N ALA A 59 -40.39 12.01 8.19
CA ALA A 59 -41.33 11.84 7.10
C ALA A 59 -40.84 12.58 5.85
N ARG A 60 -41.02 11.95 4.69
CA ARG A 60 -40.92 12.59 3.36
C ARG A 60 -42.29 12.51 2.70
N VAL A 61 -42.86 13.65 2.32
CA VAL A 61 -44.15 13.75 1.61
C VAL A 61 -44.04 14.71 0.43
N ARG A 62 -44.94 14.63 -0.54
CA ARG A 62 -45.02 15.60 -1.64
C ARG A 62 -45.24 17.02 -1.09
N ALA A 63 -44.55 18.00 -1.66
CA ALA A 63 -44.70 19.41 -1.25
C ALA A 63 -46.05 19.99 -1.68
N ASP A 64 -46.57 19.55 -2.83
CA ASP A 64 -47.79 20.03 -3.49
C ASP A 64 -49.04 19.18 -3.23
N GLY A 65 -48.90 18.01 -2.62
CA GLY A 65 -49.96 17.03 -2.43
C GLY A 65 -50.38 16.83 -0.98
N ALA A 66 -51.61 16.34 -0.78
CA ALA A 66 -52.02 15.76 0.50
C ALA A 66 -51.27 14.43 0.71
N PRO A 67 -50.81 14.11 1.94
CA PRO A 67 -50.20 12.82 2.23
C PRO A 67 -51.24 11.71 1.96
N GLY A 68 -50.98 10.86 0.96
CA GLY A 68 -51.88 9.79 0.56
C GLY A 68 -52.01 8.68 1.61
N GLY A 69 -53.09 7.91 1.52
CA GLY A 69 -53.33 6.73 2.37
C GLY A 69 -53.40 7.03 3.88
N ASN A 70 -52.80 6.14 4.68
CA ASN A 70 -52.74 6.25 6.14
C ASN A 70 -51.68 7.25 6.64
N THR A 71 -50.84 7.78 5.75
CA THR A 71 -49.76 8.73 6.07
C THR A 71 -50.30 9.96 6.80
N GLY A 72 -51.43 10.52 6.35
CA GLY A 72 -52.05 11.68 6.99
C GLY A 72 -52.47 11.44 8.44
N THR A 73 -52.99 10.25 8.75
CA THR A 73 -53.37 9.88 10.12
C THR A 73 -52.15 9.75 11.02
N THR A 74 -51.09 9.11 10.54
CA THR A 74 -49.83 8.97 11.30
C THR A 74 -49.16 10.31 11.57
N LEU A 75 -49.12 11.21 10.57
CA LEU A 75 -48.57 12.57 10.77
C LEU A 75 -49.37 13.35 11.81
N ALA A 76 -50.71 13.24 11.79
CA ALA A 76 -51.56 13.90 12.78
C ALA A 76 -51.38 13.34 14.20
N GLU A 77 -51.05 12.05 14.36
CA GLU A 77 -50.71 11.46 15.67
C GLU A 77 -49.35 11.96 16.17
N LEU A 78 -48.35 12.05 15.29
CA LEU A 78 -47.03 12.58 15.62
C LEU A 78 -47.09 14.07 15.97
N ASP A 79 -47.84 14.89 15.22
CA ASP A 79 -48.04 16.32 15.50
C ASP A 79 -48.66 16.57 16.90
N ARG A 80 -49.44 15.63 17.44
CA ARG A 80 -50.04 15.76 18.79
C ARG A 80 -49.05 15.47 19.92
N THR A 81 -47.98 14.74 19.63
CA THR A 81 -47.11 14.15 20.67
C THR A 81 -45.65 14.59 20.56
N MET A 82 -45.26 15.24 19.47
CA MET A 82 -43.88 15.61 19.17
C MET A 82 -43.80 17.02 18.58
N THR A 83 -42.62 17.63 18.72
CA THR A 83 -42.31 18.92 18.08
C THR A 83 -41.99 18.68 16.61
N ARG A 84 -42.66 19.44 15.74
CA ARG A 84 -42.55 19.34 14.29
C ARG A 84 -41.55 20.34 13.73
N TYR A 85 -40.64 19.87 12.89
CA TYR A 85 -39.72 20.68 12.12
C TYR A 85 -39.81 20.30 10.65
N GLU A 86 -40.07 21.25 9.76
CA GLU A 86 -40.24 20.95 8.34
C GLU A 86 -39.45 21.88 7.42
N TRP A 87 -39.13 21.37 6.24
CA TRP A 87 -38.56 22.14 5.13
C TRP A 87 -38.93 21.51 3.79
N ILE A 88 -38.79 22.30 2.73
CA ILE A 88 -39.07 21.88 1.36
C ILE A 88 -37.74 21.82 0.59
N GLU A 89 -37.59 20.78 -0.21
CA GLU A 89 -36.44 20.55 -1.08
C GLU A 89 -36.90 19.89 -2.38
N GLY A 90 -36.84 20.63 -3.47
CA GLY A 90 -37.45 20.25 -4.75
C GLY A 90 -38.96 20.03 -4.59
N GLU A 91 -39.45 18.88 -5.04
CA GLU A 91 -40.86 18.49 -4.96
C GLU A 91 -41.24 17.81 -3.63
N TRP A 92 -40.29 17.70 -2.70
CA TRP A 92 -40.47 16.98 -1.44
C TRP A 92 -40.47 17.92 -0.24
N LYS A 93 -41.33 17.61 0.72
CA LYS A 93 -41.38 18.20 2.04
C LYS A 93 -40.90 17.15 3.05
N TYR A 94 -39.87 17.52 3.79
CA TYR A 94 -39.29 16.70 4.85
C TYR A 94 -39.75 17.22 6.20
N ILE A 95 -40.15 16.30 7.07
CA ILE A 95 -40.69 16.63 8.39
C ILE A 95 -39.99 15.75 9.41
N VAL A 96 -39.35 16.38 10.40
CA VAL A 96 -38.74 15.71 11.54
C VAL A 96 -39.61 15.96 12.77
N PHE A 97 -39.96 14.87 13.46
CA PHE A 97 -40.69 14.88 14.72
C PHE A 97 -39.77 14.46 15.84
N CYS A 98 -39.62 15.30 16.87
CA CYS A 98 -38.77 15.02 18.02
C CYS A 98 -39.52 15.27 19.33
N ARG A 99 -39.24 14.47 20.36
CA ARG A 99 -39.74 14.76 21.72
C ARG A 99 -39.02 15.94 22.39
N GLY A 100 -37.77 16.20 22.00
CA GLY A 100 -36.97 17.35 22.44
C GLY A 100 -37.01 18.51 21.44
N GLN A 101 -36.63 19.71 21.90
CA GLN A 101 -36.39 20.84 21.00
C GLN A 101 -35.06 20.66 20.27
N LEU A 102 -35.08 20.74 18.95
CA LEU A 102 -33.89 20.90 18.12
C LEU A 102 -33.54 22.38 18.01
N SER A 103 -32.26 22.69 18.16
CA SER A 103 -31.74 24.03 17.87
C SER A 103 -31.74 24.29 16.36
N TYR A 104 -31.57 25.57 15.98
CA TYR A 104 -31.41 25.94 14.57
C TYR A 104 -30.17 25.29 13.94
N GLU A 105 -29.11 25.11 14.72
CA GLU A 105 -27.86 24.46 14.31
C GLU A 105 -28.08 22.96 14.05
N ASP A 106 -28.78 22.27 14.95
CA ASP A 106 -29.13 20.85 14.78
C ASP A 106 -29.95 20.62 13.50
N LEU A 107 -30.95 21.49 13.25
CA LEU A 107 -31.74 21.45 12.02
C LEU A 107 -30.91 21.73 10.77
N GLY A 108 -29.94 22.64 10.87
CA GLY A 108 -28.98 22.91 9.80
C GLY A 108 -28.16 21.68 9.45
N HIS A 109 -27.62 21.00 10.46
CA HIS A 109 -26.84 19.78 10.26
C HIS A 109 -27.67 18.62 9.70
N ILE A 110 -28.89 18.43 10.21
CA ILE A 110 -29.84 17.43 9.69
C ILE A 110 -30.08 17.68 8.20
N LYS A 111 -30.44 18.91 7.80
CA LYS A 111 -30.69 19.28 6.40
C LYS A 111 -29.47 19.03 5.52
N VAL A 112 -28.29 19.48 5.93
CA VAL A 112 -27.04 19.28 5.17
C VAL A 112 -26.73 17.79 5.01
N SER A 113 -26.90 17.00 6.07
CA SER A 113 -26.63 15.55 6.04
C SER A 113 -27.59 14.77 5.12
N MET A 114 -28.79 15.29 4.88
CA MET A 114 -29.80 14.71 3.99
C MET A 114 -29.68 15.19 2.53
N ARG A 115 -29.06 16.35 2.30
CA ARG A 115 -28.77 16.91 0.97
C ARG A 115 -27.62 16.24 0.25
N ALA A 116 -26.76 15.55 1.00
CA ALA A 116 -25.82 14.65 0.39
C ALA A 116 -26.66 13.62 -0.38
N THR A 117 -26.69 13.75 -1.71
CA THR A 117 -27.12 12.71 -2.65
C THR A 117 -26.76 11.37 -2.02
N PRO A 118 -27.64 10.33 -2.05
CA PRO A 118 -27.16 8.99 -1.77
C PRO A 118 -25.97 8.83 -2.69
N LEU A 119 -24.81 8.87 -2.07
CA LEU A 119 -23.56 8.53 -2.66
C LEU A 119 -23.82 7.11 -3.15
N GLU A 120 -24.25 6.98 -4.40
CA GLU A 120 -23.82 5.88 -5.24
C GLU A 120 -22.31 5.93 -5.09
N THR A 121 -21.81 5.25 -4.06
CA THR A 121 -20.39 5.19 -3.75
C THR A 121 -19.65 6.53 -3.92
N SER A 122 -19.73 7.44 -2.94
CA SER A 122 -18.46 8.05 -2.51
C SER A 122 -17.83 6.98 -1.63
N SER A 123 -17.39 5.95 -2.33
CA SER A 123 -16.33 5.04 -1.96
C SER A 123 -15.03 5.84 -1.90
N ARG A 124 -15.00 6.94 -1.14
CA ARG A 124 -13.75 7.39 -0.56
C ARG A 124 -13.67 6.65 0.75
N SER A 125 -13.07 5.46 0.67
CA SER A 125 -12.55 4.81 1.87
C SER A 125 -11.63 5.84 2.51
N VAL A 126 -11.98 6.36 3.68
CA VAL A 126 -11.06 7.19 4.42
C VAL A 126 -9.83 6.32 4.66
N VAL A 127 -8.63 6.82 4.29
CA VAL A 127 -7.38 6.06 4.38
C VAL A 127 -7.20 5.46 5.77
N PHE A 128 -7.62 6.22 6.80
CA PHE A 128 -7.66 5.80 8.19
C PHE A 128 -9.04 6.05 8.77
N ASP A 129 -9.76 4.99 9.14
CA ASP A 129 -11.09 5.11 9.76
C ASP A 129 -11.01 4.72 11.24
N PRO A 130 -10.84 5.68 12.16
CA PRO A 130 -10.75 5.38 13.59
C PRO A 130 -12.09 4.93 14.20
N THR A 131 -13.19 4.91 13.43
CA THR A 131 -14.49 4.44 13.91
C THR A 131 -14.69 2.93 13.72
N ASP A 132 -13.82 2.28 12.95
CA ASP A 132 -13.73 0.83 12.82
C ASP A 132 -12.48 0.33 13.54
N ASP A 133 -12.63 -0.09 14.80
CA ASP A 133 -11.51 -0.48 15.67
C ASP A 133 -10.64 -1.61 15.08
N GLU A 134 -11.24 -2.59 14.40
CA GLU A 134 -10.48 -3.72 13.84
C GLU A 134 -9.69 -3.29 12.60
N LEU A 135 -10.34 -2.59 11.68
CA LEU A 135 -9.69 -2.05 10.48
C LEU A 135 -8.59 -1.05 10.85
N PHE A 136 -8.86 -0.15 11.79
CA PHE A 136 -7.91 0.87 12.21
C PHE A 136 -6.66 0.27 12.86
N ASN A 137 -6.79 -0.81 13.63
CA ASN A 137 -5.65 -1.51 14.20
C ASN A 137 -4.73 -2.14 13.15
N LEU A 138 -5.30 -2.59 12.02
CA LEU A 138 -4.51 -3.06 10.87
C LEU A 138 -3.87 -1.88 10.12
N GLN A 139 -4.63 -0.83 9.83
CA GLN A 139 -4.14 0.37 9.14
C GLN A 139 -2.97 1.03 9.88
N ARG A 140 -2.99 1.06 11.22
CA ARG A 140 -1.91 1.62 12.04
C ARG A 140 -0.59 0.83 12.00
N GLN A 141 -0.63 -0.40 11.51
CA GLN A 141 0.58 -1.21 11.27
C GLN A 141 1.15 -0.97 9.87
N GLY A 142 0.41 -0.26 9.01
CA GLY A 142 0.78 0.09 7.65
C GLY A 142 2.07 0.91 7.56
N PHE A 143 2.75 0.76 6.44
CA PHE A 143 3.96 1.51 6.13
C PHE A 143 3.66 3.01 5.98
N ASP A 144 2.58 3.34 5.30
CA ASP A 144 2.04 4.70 5.11
C ASP A 144 1.68 5.42 6.42
N TRP A 145 1.07 4.71 7.39
CA TRP A 145 0.77 5.28 8.71
C TRP A 145 2.03 5.77 9.42
N ARG A 146 3.11 4.95 9.40
CA ARG A 146 4.38 5.31 10.03
C ARG A 146 5.02 6.54 9.39
N LEU A 147 4.87 6.72 8.08
CA LEU A 147 5.37 7.91 7.38
C LEU A 147 4.54 9.14 7.75
N LEU A 148 3.22 9.07 7.55
CA LEU A 148 2.30 10.19 7.77
C LEU A 148 2.28 10.69 9.22
N GLN A 149 2.52 9.80 10.20
CA GLN A 149 2.66 10.19 11.60
C GLN A 149 3.89 11.09 11.84
N ASN A 150 4.95 10.92 11.04
CA ASN A 150 6.25 11.56 11.25
C ASN A 150 6.54 12.72 10.29
N GLY A 151 5.61 13.05 9.40
CA GLY A 151 5.73 14.17 8.46
C GLY A 151 5.11 13.85 7.11
N PHE A 152 5.36 14.74 6.14
CA PHE A 152 4.95 14.56 4.75
C PHE A 152 6.13 14.49 3.79
N VAL A 153 7.35 14.70 4.31
CA VAL A 153 8.60 14.70 3.55
C VAL A 153 9.59 13.82 4.28
N HIS A 154 10.19 12.87 3.57
CA HIS A 154 11.10 11.89 4.14
C HIS A 154 12.34 11.70 3.26
N THR A 155 13.49 11.49 3.89
CA THR A 155 14.74 11.17 3.18
C THR A 155 14.91 9.66 3.01
N CYS A 156 15.43 9.26 1.86
CA CYS A 156 15.89 7.91 1.55
C CYS A 156 17.40 7.99 1.36
N ARG A 157 18.13 7.11 2.05
CA ARG A 157 19.61 7.13 2.06
C ARG A 157 20.24 6.74 0.71
N ASP A 158 19.51 5.95 -0.07
CA ASP A 158 19.94 5.38 -1.34
C ASP A 158 18.73 5.11 -2.23
N ARG A 159 19.00 4.91 -3.52
CA ARG A 159 18.00 4.63 -4.54
C ARG A 159 17.18 3.38 -4.23
N PHE A 160 17.79 2.33 -3.70
CA PHE A 160 17.11 1.09 -3.33
C PHE A 160 16.02 1.33 -2.27
N THR A 161 16.33 2.12 -1.24
CA THR A 161 15.40 2.50 -0.18
C THR A 161 14.24 3.32 -0.73
N LEU A 162 14.52 4.25 -1.66
CA LEU A 162 13.49 5.05 -2.33
C LEU A 162 12.54 4.16 -3.14
N ASP A 163 13.08 3.30 -4.01
CA ASP A 163 12.30 2.44 -4.90
C ASP A 163 11.50 1.39 -4.11
N THR A 164 12.08 0.81 -3.06
CA THR A 164 11.39 -0.14 -2.16
C THR A 164 10.25 0.54 -1.42
N ALA A 165 10.48 1.73 -0.85
CA ALA A 165 9.45 2.49 -0.15
C ALA A 165 8.31 2.92 -1.09
N ALA A 166 8.65 3.33 -2.31
CA ALA A 166 7.67 3.64 -3.35
C ALA A 166 6.84 2.41 -3.72
N GLY A 167 7.46 1.22 -3.85
CA GLY A 167 6.80 -0.05 -4.08
C GLY A 167 5.78 -0.38 -2.98
N HIS A 168 6.17 -0.28 -1.71
CA HIS A 168 5.24 -0.48 -0.59
C HIS A 168 4.04 0.47 -0.63
N LEU A 169 4.23 1.72 -1.06
CA LEU A 169 3.13 2.68 -1.20
C LEU A 169 2.22 2.36 -2.39
N VAL A 170 2.78 1.87 -3.50
CA VAL A 170 1.98 1.37 -4.65
C VAL A 170 1.14 0.16 -4.24
N ASP A 171 1.69 -0.77 -3.46
CA ASP A 171 0.95 -1.93 -2.92
C ASP A 171 -0.19 -1.50 -1.98
N LEU A 172 -0.01 -0.37 -1.30
CA LEU A 172 -1.04 0.31 -0.49
C LEU A 172 -1.98 1.20 -1.32
N HIS A 173 -1.93 1.10 -2.65
CA HIS A 173 -2.81 1.79 -3.59
C HIS A 173 -2.62 3.32 -3.66
N TYR A 174 -1.42 3.81 -3.36
CA TYR A 174 -1.06 5.21 -3.62
C TYR A 174 -0.74 5.45 -5.10
N LEU A 175 -1.09 6.62 -5.62
CA LEU A 175 -0.61 7.11 -6.91
C LEU A 175 0.78 7.73 -6.73
N THR A 176 1.80 7.10 -7.31
CA THR A 176 3.20 7.56 -7.19
C THR A 176 3.68 8.26 -8.47
N HIS A 177 4.19 9.48 -8.32
CA HIS A 177 4.87 10.25 -9.36
C HIS A 177 6.37 10.26 -9.10
N SER A 178 7.14 9.70 -10.03
CA SER A 178 8.59 9.57 -9.89
C SER A 178 9.35 10.59 -10.72
N PHE A 179 10.36 11.20 -10.11
CA PHE A 179 11.26 12.17 -10.71
C PHE A 179 12.71 11.74 -10.53
N ASP A 180 13.56 12.12 -11.48
CA ASP A 180 15.00 12.01 -11.36
C ASP A 180 15.60 13.41 -11.46
N ALA A 181 16.14 13.92 -10.35
CA ALA A 181 16.73 15.25 -10.33
C ALA A 181 18.14 15.30 -10.94
N SER A 182 18.78 14.14 -11.14
CA SER A 182 20.14 14.07 -11.69
C SER A 182 20.21 14.48 -13.16
N VAL A 183 19.06 14.45 -13.86
CA VAL A 183 18.95 14.85 -15.28
C VAL A 183 18.55 16.31 -15.47
N TRP A 184 18.27 17.05 -14.39
CA TRP A 184 17.93 18.48 -14.46
C TRP A 184 19.22 19.29 -14.59
N HIS A 185 19.27 20.18 -15.59
CA HIS A 185 20.41 21.07 -15.80
C HIS A 185 20.16 22.48 -15.23
N ASP A 186 18.88 22.84 -15.06
CA ASP A 186 18.44 24.09 -14.45
C ASP A 186 17.06 23.94 -13.78
N ILE A 187 16.57 25.03 -13.17
CA ILE A 187 15.26 25.07 -12.49
C ILE A 187 14.08 24.99 -13.47
N VAL A 188 14.29 25.32 -14.75
CA VAL A 188 13.25 25.21 -15.78
C VAL A 188 13.01 23.74 -16.12
N ASP A 189 14.07 22.91 -16.17
CA ASP A 189 13.95 21.45 -16.34
C ASP A 189 13.13 20.83 -15.21
N MET A 190 13.40 21.21 -13.95
CA MET A 190 12.62 20.78 -12.79
C MET A 190 11.13 21.11 -12.96
N HIS A 191 10.79 22.38 -13.26
CA HIS A 191 9.40 22.80 -13.46
C HIS A 191 8.74 22.09 -14.65
N THR A 192 9.48 21.81 -15.72
CA THR A 192 8.98 21.09 -16.89
C THR A 192 8.66 19.64 -16.54
N ALA A 193 9.57 18.94 -15.84
CA ALA A 193 9.34 17.58 -15.36
C ALA A 193 8.11 17.52 -14.44
N PHE A 194 7.99 18.44 -13.48
CA PHE A 194 6.80 18.52 -12.62
C PHE A 194 5.50 18.68 -13.42
N ALA A 195 5.50 19.57 -14.40
CA ALA A 195 4.33 19.83 -15.22
C ALA A 195 3.90 18.63 -16.06
N GLU A 196 4.87 17.93 -16.65
CA GLU A 196 4.61 16.76 -17.48
C GLU A 196 4.14 15.57 -16.63
N THR A 197 4.89 15.19 -15.61
CA THR A 197 4.61 13.99 -14.80
C THR A 197 3.29 14.14 -14.03
N MET A 198 3.05 15.29 -13.39
CA MET A 198 1.81 15.51 -12.62
C MET A 198 0.67 16.09 -13.47
N SER A 199 0.82 16.17 -14.79
CA SER A 199 -0.20 16.67 -15.72
C SER A 199 -0.72 18.06 -15.33
N PHE A 200 0.19 18.98 -14.99
CA PHE A 200 -0.20 20.35 -14.66
C PHE A 200 -0.81 21.06 -15.87
N PRO A 201 -1.74 22.00 -15.63
CA PRO A 201 -2.44 22.70 -16.71
C PRO A 201 -1.50 23.62 -17.49
N ALA A 202 -1.88 23.91 -18.75
CA ALA A 202 -1.09 24.75 -19.66
C ALA A 202 -0.81 26.18 -19.13
N TYR A 203 -1.60 26.67 -18.18
CA TYR A 203 -1.39 27.97 -17.53
C TYR A 203 -0.34 27.94 -16.40
N TYR A 204 0.28 26.79 -16.14
CA TYR A 204 1.31 26.65 -15.12
C TYR A 204 2.50 27.58 -15.39
N GLY A 205 2.67 28.60 -14.54
CA GLY A 205 3.64 29.69 -14.72
C GLY A 205 5.11 29.35 -14.47
N ARG A 206 5.44 28.07 -14.21
CA ARG A 206 6.82 27.56 -14.02
C ARG A 206 7.66 28.37 -13.03
N ASN A 207 7.07 28.68 -11.88
CA ASN A 207 7.71 29.33 -10.75
C ASN A 207 7.14 28.75 -9.45
N LEU A 208 7.71 29.11 -8.29
CA LEU A 208 7.33 28.54 -7.00
C LEU A 208 5.92 28.92 -6.53
N ASP A 209 5.44 30.13 -6.84
CA ASP A 209 4.06 30.52 -6.52
C ASP A 209 3.07 29.70 -7.36
N ALA A 210 3.34 29.54 -8.66
CA ALA A 210 2.56 28.68 -9.53
C ALA A 210 2.62 27.21 -9.09
N LEU A 211 3.79 26.70 -8.65
CA LEU A 211 3.95 25.33 -8.14
C LEU A 211 3.10 25.14 -6.89
N ASN A 212 3.10 26.14 -6.02
CA ASN A 212 2.26 26.14 -4.85
C ASN A 212 0.77 26.05 -5.19
N ASP A 213 0.30 26.86 -6.14
CA ASP A 213 -1.11 26.86 -6.53
C ASP A 213 -1.52 25.51 -7.13
N VAL A 214 -0.74 24.98 -8.07
CA VAL A 214 -1.08 23.71 -8.71
C VAL A 214 -1.01 22.52 -7.75
N LEU A 215 -0.10 22.51 -6.76
CA LEU A 215 -0.07 21.48 -5.73
C LEU A 215 -1.26 21.57 -4.75
N SER A 216 -1.83 22.76 -4.55
CA SER A 216 -3.11 22.92 -3.83
C SER A 216 -4.24 22.17 -4.55
N ASP A 217 -4.26 22.27 -5.88
CA ASP A 217 -5.27 21.63 -6.72
C ASP A 217 -5.07 20.12 -6.83
N VAL A 218 -3.82 19.65 -6.83
CA VAL A 218 -3.48 18.22 -6.62
C VAL A 218 -4.04 17.75 -5.28
N GLY A 219 -3.82 18.50 -4.19
CA GLY A 219 -4.38 18.18 -2.88
C GLY A 219 -5.91 18.02 -2.88
N ARG A 220 -6.61 18.70 -3.80
CA ARG A 220 -8.07 18.64 -3.96
C ARG A 220 -8.56 17.58 -4.96
N TYR A 221 -7.67 16.79 -5.54
CA TYR A 221 -7.99 15.84 -6.62
C TYR A 221 -8.41 16.47 -7.95
N SER A 222 -7.91 17.66 -8.28
CA SER A 222 -8.27 18.32 -9.55
C SER A 222 -7.51 17.73 -10.75
N TYR A 223 -6.24 17.35 -10.52
CA TYR A 223 -5.33 16.64 -11.44
C TYR A 223 -4.11 16.15 -10.65
N GLY A 224 -3.20 15.42 -11.29
CA GLY A 224 -1.97 14.90 -10.65
C GLY A 224 -2.21 13.98 -9.46
N SER A 225 -3.43 13.48 -9.29
CA SER A 225 -3.92 12.68 -8.16
C SER A 225 -5.17 11.93 -8.62
N ASP A 226 -5.53 10.86 -7.90
CA ASP A 226 -6.71 10.04 -8.21
C ASP A 226 -7.61 9.91 -6.97
N PRO A 227 -8.89 10.37 -7.02
CA PRO A 227 -9.88 10.16 -5.97
C PRO A 227 -10.06 8.72 -5.49
N HIS A 228 -9.68 7.73 -6.28
CA HIS A 228 -9.79 6.31 -5.99
C HIS A 228 -8.51 5.70 -5.40
N SER A 229 -7.39 6.43 -5.41
CA SER A 229 -6.15 6.04 -4.73
C SER A 229 -6.22 6.30 -3.22
N ALA A 230 -5.36 5.64 -2.45
CA ALA A 230 -5.14 5.95 -1.04
C ALA A 230 -4.51 7.34 -0.82
N GLY A 231 -3.90 7.91 -1.85
CA GLY A 231 -3.27 9.22 -1.80
C GLY A 231 -2.24 9.41 -2.91
N THR A 232 -1.50 10.51 -2.84
CA THR A 232 -0.49 10.85 -3.85
C THR A 232 0.91 10.86 -3.25
N VAL A 233 1.86 10.23 -3.92
CA VAL A 233 3.27 10.19 -3.52
C VAL A 233 4.10 10.86 -4.61
N VAL A 234 5.05 11.70 -4.21
CA VAL A 234 6.11 12.24 -5.07
C VAL A 234 7.42 11.59 -4.64
N THR A 235 8.16 10.99 -5.56
CA THR A 235 9.50 10.47 -5.30
C THR A 235 10.51 11.23 -6.14
N ILE A 236 11.62 11.66 -5.54
CA ILE A 236 12.66 12.42 -6.26
C ILE A 236 14.01 11.73 -6.02
N ALA A 237 14.54 11.11 -7.07
CA ALA A 237 15.89 10.57 -7.13
C ALA A 237 16.94 11.69 -7.16
N GLY A 238 18.15 11.40 -6.69
CA GLY A 238 19.31 12.28 -6.91
C GLY A 238 19.06 13.72 -6.46
N PHE A 239 18.31 13.92 -5.38
CA PHE A 239 17.87 15.25 -4.94
C PHE A 239 19.04 16.20 -4.62
N ASP A 240 20.22 15.63 -4.33
CA ASP A 240 21.48 16.35 -4.19
C ASP A 240 21.80 17.22 -5.41
N SER A 241 21.47 16.77 -6.63
CA SER A 241 21.65 17.57 -7.85
C SER A 241 20.81 18.86 -7.83
N LEU A 242 19.56 18.82 -7.33
CA LEU A 242 18.75 20.03 -7.19
C LEU A 242 19.30 20.95 -6.09
N LEU A 243 19.79 20.38 -4.98
CA LEU A 243 20.44 21.15 -3.92
C LEU A 243 21.69 21.88 -4.41
N GLU A 244 22.45 21.28 -5.32
CA GLU A 244 23.63 21.89 -5.95
C GLU A 244 23.27 22.97 -6.96
N LEU A 245 22.21 22.76 -7.76
CA LEU A 245 21.71 23.75 -8.73
C LEU A 245 21.20 25.02 -8.02
N ASP A 246 20.28 24.86 -7.07
CA ASP A 246 19.75 25.95 -6.25
C ASP A 246 19.17 25.39 -4.94
N ARG A 247 19.99 25.40 -3.89
CA ARG A 247 19.59 24.97 -2.54
C ARG A 247 18.33 25.67 -2.04
N ARG A 248 18.15 26.96 -2.32
CA ARG A 248 16.98 27.70 -1.82
C ARG A 248 15.72 27.18 -2.51
N THR A 249 15.75 27.01 -3.82
CA THR A 249 14.62 26.48 -4.58
C THR A 249 14.31 25.04 -4.16
N ALA A 250 15.31 24.18 -4.00
CA ALA A 250 15.15 22.81 -3.52
C ALA A 250 14.37 22.74 -2.19
N LEU A 251 14.79 23.53 -1.20
CA LEU A 251 14.14 23.56 0.12
C LEU A 251 12.72 24.14 0.04
N LEU A 252 12.50 25.18 -0.77
CA LEU A 252 11.16 25.76 -0.95
C LEU A 252 10.19 24.80 -1.63
N VAL A 253 10.64 23.95 -2.56
CA VAL A 253 9.80 22.90 -3.16
C VAL A 253 9.29 21.93 -2.10
N LEU A 254 10.18 21.48 -1.19
CA LEU A 254 9.79 20.59 -0.09
C LEU A 254 8.82 21.28 0.89
N ASP A 255 9.07 22.56 1.21
CA ASP A 255 8.19 23.35 2.07
C ASP A 255 6.80 23.53 1.48
N ILE A 256 6.73 23.86 0.19
CA ILE A 256 5.48 24.00 -0.56
C ILE A 256 4.73 22.67 -0.53
N PHE A 257 5.41 21.56 -0.84
CA PHE A 257 4.80 20.24 -0.81
C PHE A 257 4.25 19.92 0.59
N ALA A 258 5.05 20.04 1.64
CA ALA A 258 4.63 19.75 3.01
C ALA A 258 3.46 20.63 3.47
N ARG A 259 3.43 21.89 3.03
CA ARG A 259 2.31 22.80 3.31
C ARG A 259 1.03 22.37 2.61
N GLN A 260 1.11 21.96 1.34
CA GLN A 260 -0.06 21.49 0.60
C GLN A 260 -0.51 20.10 1.02
N ALA A 261 0.40 19.22 1.43
CA ALA A 261 0.06 17.93 2.04
C ALA A 261 -0.74 18.08 3.33
N ARG A 262 -0.39 19.06 4.17
CA ARG A 262 -1.20 19.40 5.37
C ARG A 262 -2.61 19.89 5.03
N LEU A 263 -2.74 20.70 3.98
CA LEU A 263 -4.05 21.14 3.50
C LEU A 263 -4.85 19.96 2.93
N ALA A 264 -4.20 19.10 2.15
CA ALA A 264 -4.78 17.90 1.54
C ALA A 264 -5.30 16.91 2.58
N ALA A 265 -4.62 16.78 3.73
CA ALA A 265 -5.08 15.96 4.84
C ALA A 265 -6.47 16.39 5.35
N LEU A 266 -6.84 17.68 5.27
CA LEU A 266 -8.19 18.16 5.62
C LEU A 266 -9.27 17.67 4.64
N TYR A 267 -8.87 17.29 3.42
CA TYR A 267 -9.73 16.68 2.40
C TYR A 267 -9.72 15.15 2.45
N GLY A 268 -9.01 14.55 3.42
CA GLY A 268 -8.78 13.11 3.48
C GLY A 268 -7.82 12.62 2.39
N HIS A 269 -6.97 13.49 1.84
CA HIS A 269 -5.97 13.14 0.83
C HIS A 269 -4.60 13.05 1.48
N ALA A 270 -4.08 11.82 1.63
CA ALA A 270 -2.71 11.61 2.08
C ALA A 270 -1.73 11.97 0.96
N MET A 271 -0.80 12.90 1.24
CA MET A 271 0.26 13.27 0.30
C MET A 271 1.64 13.05 0.95
N LEU A 272 2.53 12.33 0.28
CA LEU A 272 3.89 12.05 0.76
C LEU A 272 4.94 12.45 -0.28
N CYS A 273 6.08 12.93 0.17
CA CYS A 273 7.25 13.19 -0.66
C CYS A 273 8.45 12.42 -0.11
N LEU A 274 9.04 11.57 -0.95
CA LEU A 274 10.25 10.82 -0.63
C LEU A 274 11.40 11.34 -1.49
N ILE A 275 12.51 11.71 -0.86
CA ILE A 275 13.69 12.21 -1.57
C ILE A 275 14.90 11.32 -1.32
N GLU A 276 15.58 10.90 -2.38
CA GLU A 276 16.88 10.26 -2.27
C GLU A 276 17.96 11.34 -2.14
N THR A 277 18.71 11.33 -1.05
CA THR A 277 19.74 12.33 -0.75
C THR A 277 20.76 11.79 0.23
N THR A 278 22.02 12.11 0.01
CA THR A 278 23.12 11.84 0.94
C THR A 278 23.19 12.89 2.06
N ASN A 279 22.46 14.01 1.93
CA ASN A 279 22.38 15.04 2.95
C ASN A 279 21.41 14.61 4.07
N HIS A 280 21.92 14.50 5.30
CA HIS A 280 21.14 14.12 6.47
C HIS A 280 20.69 15.32 7.32
N GLU A 281 21.10 16.53 6.96
CA GLU A 281 20.85 17.75 7.72
C GLU A 281 19.85 18.65 6.97
N PHE A 282 18.57 18.30 7.09
CA PHE A 282 17.47 19.20 6.73
C PHE A 282 16.96 19.89 7.99
N ASP A 283 16.80 21.20 7.90
CA ASP A 283 15.98 21.95 8.84
C ASP A 283 14.51 21.48 8.77
N ARG A 284 13.66 22.04 9.62
CA ARG A 284 12.23 21.74 9.59
C ARG A 284 11.63 22.13 8.25
N VAL A 285 11.05 21.16 7.55
CA VAL A 285 10.31 21.36 6.30
C VAL A 285 8.81 21.45 6.64
N GLY A 286 8.17 22.53 6.22
CA GLY A 286 6.77 22.81 6.52
C GLY A 286 6.46 22.91 8.02
N GLY A 287 7.47 23.15 8.86
CA GLY A 287 7.39 23.17 10.32
C GLY A 287 7.64 21.82 11.02
N MET A 288 7.78 20.74 10.26
CA MET A 288 8.01 19.38 10.77
C MET A 288 9.46 18.94 10.53
N GLY A 289 9.97 18.02 11.36
CA GLY A 289 11.27 17.41 11.09
C GLY A 289 11.20 16.50 9.86
N VAL A 290 12.29 16.40 9.11
CA VAL A 290 12.40 15.43 8.01
C VAL A 290 13.00 14.15 8.59
N SER A 291 12.29 13.04 8.47
CA SER A 291 12.73 11.74 8.98
C SER A 291 13.19 10.83 7.84
N GLY A 292 14.17 9.98 8.14
CA GLY A 292 14.63 8.96 7.19
C GLY A 292 13.63 7.80 7.09
N VAL A 293 13.43 7.30 5.87
CA VAL A 293 12.70 6.07 5.61
C VAL A 293 13.57 4.87 5.95
N SER A 294 12.99 3.86 6.58
CA SER A 294 13.62 2.57 6.83
C SER A 294 12.78 1.47 6.21
N VAL A 295 13.42 0.64 5.39
CA VAL A 295 12.87 -0.57 4.76
C VAL A 295 13.58 -1.79 5.36
N SER A 296 12.88 -2.92 5.45
CA SER A 296 13.42 -4.17 6.02
C SER A 296 14.17 -5.01 5.00
N GLU A 297 13.89 -4.77 3.73
CA GLU A 297 14.42 -5.47 2.58
C GLU A 297 15.91 -5.16 2.44
N SER A 298 16.68 -6.17 2.04
CA SER A 298 18.09 -5.96 1.68
C SER A 298 18.17 -5.63 0.20
N PRO A 299 19.09 -4.74 -0.21
CA PRO A 299 19.33 -4.54 -1.62
C PRO A 299 19.69 -5.86 -2.29
N PRO A 300 19.28 -6.09 -3.55
CA PRO A 300 19.77 -7.22 -4.30
C PRO A 300 21.29 -7.17 -4.36
N ASP A 301 21.94 -8.33 -4.31
CA ASP A 301 23.39 -8.37 -4.41
C ASP A 301 23.82 -7.73 -5.74
N PRO A 302 24.86 -6.87 -5.73
CA PRO A 302 25.28 -6.16 -6.93
C PRO A 302 25.71 -7.15 -8.01
N PRO A 303 25.46 -6.88 -9.31
CA PRO A 303 25.85 -7.79 -10.38
C PRO A 303 27.32 -8.19 -10.29
N ARG A 304 27.58 -9.49 -10.33
CA ARG A 304 28.92 -10.09 -10.40
C ARG A 304 29.05 -10.87 -11.71
N PRO A 305 29.22 -10.17 -12.85
CA PRO A 305 29.32 -10.81 -14.13
C PRO A 305 30.59 -11.67 -14.20
N PHE A 306 30.47 -12.82 -14.83
CA PHE A 306 31.59 -13.71 -15.13
C PHE A 306 31.56 -14.18 -16.58
N ASP A 307 32.72 -14.57 -17.09
CA ASP A 307 32.88 -15.13 -18.43
C ASP A 307 33.76 -16.38 -18.43
N GLU A 308 34.08 -16.89 -19.62
CA GLU A 308 34.88 -18.10 -19.85
C GLU A 308 36.30 -18.04 -19.26
N SER A 309 36.75 -16.88 -18.78
CA SER A 309 38.04 -16.71 -18.11
C SER A 309 38.04 -17.14 -16.64
N VAL A 310 36.89 -17.49 -16.07
CA VAL A 310 36.76 -17.96 -14.67
C VAL A 310 35.92 -19.22 -14.56
N VAL A 311 36.06 -19.93 -13.44
CA VAL A 311 35.15 -21.01 -13.04
C VAL A 311 34.46 -20.57 -11.75
N VAL A 312 33.14 -20.62 -11.73
CA VAL A 312 32.34 -20.44 -10.50
C VAL A 312 32.10 -21.81 -9.89
N VAL A 313 32.40 -21.98 -8.62
CA VAL A 313 32.17 -23.24 -7.90
C VAL A 313 31.15 -23.01 -6.80
N PHE A 314 30.03 -23.72 -6.87
CA PHE A 314 29.01 -23.77 -5.82
C PHE A 314 29.17 -25.07 -5.03
N SER A 315 29.44 -24.98 -3.72
CA SER A 315 29.67 -26.10 -2.81
C SER A 315 28.48 -26.28 -1.87
N PHE A 316 28.00 -27.51 -1.73
CA PHE A 316 26.91 -27.91 -0.84
C PHE A 316 27.43 -28.85 0.24
N ASP A 317 27.40 -28.40 1.49
CA ASP A 317 27.78 -29.20 2.64
C ASP A 317 26.60 -30.07 3.09
N ILE A 318 26.80 -31.39 3.09
CA ILE A 318 25.80 -32.39 3.53
C ILE A 318 26.41 -33.41 4.48
N TYR A 319 25.60 -33.98 5.37
CA TYR A 319 25.96 -35.20 6.09
C TYR A 319 25.46 -36.42 5.32
N ALA A 320 26.38 -37.23 4.81
CA ALA A 320 26.04 -38.35 3.95
C ALA A 320 27.06 -39.51 4.09
N THR A 321 26.61 -40.73 3.84
CA THR A 321 27.48 -41.84 3.46
C THR A 321 27.97 -41.66 2.01
N PRO A 322 29.03 -42.35 1.55
CA PRO A 322 29.49 -42.24 0.16
C PRO A 322 28.39 -42.51 -0.88
N ALA A 323 27.54 -43.52 -0.65
CA ALA A 323 26.43 -43.83 -1.56
C ALA A 323 25.32 -42.76 -1.55
N GLU A 324 25.03 -42.17 -0.39
CA GLU A 324 24.08 -41.06 -0.28
C GLU A 324 24.62 -39.80 -0.97
N ALA A 325 25.93 -39.54 -0.89
CA ALA A 325 26.57 -38.41 -1.56
C ALA A 325 26.55 -38.56 -3.09
N GLU A 326 26.81 -39.76 -3.60
CA GLU A 326 26.69 -40.06 -5.04
C GLU A 326 25.25 -39.85 -5.54
N GLN A 327 24.25 -40.33 -4.78
CA GLN A 327 22.84 -40.09 -5.11
C GLN A 327 22.48 -38.60 -5.06
N TYR A 328 22.97 -37.89 -4.04
CA TYR A 328 22.75 -36.44 -3.93
C TYR A 328 23.32 -35.68 -5.12
N ALA A 329 24.51 -36.05 -5.61
CA ALA A 329 25.11 -35.43 -6.79
C ALA A 329 24.26 -35.64 -8.06
N VAL A 330 23.67 -36.83 -8.24
CA VAL A 330 22.76 -37.14 -9.36
C VAL A 330 21.47 -36.31 -9.26
N ASP A 331 20.90 -36.22 -8.07
CA ASP A 331 19.67 -35.46 -7.84
C ASP A 331 19.93 -33.94 -8.01
N LEU A 332 21.08 -33.45 -7.53
CA LEU A 332 21.54 -32.08 -7.71
C LEU A 332 21.72 -31.74 -9.18
N GLN A 333 22.33 -32.65 -9.97
CA GLN A 333 22.45 -32.49 -11.42
C GLN A 333 21.08 -32.35 -12.08
N THR A 334 20.16 -33.24 -11.72
CA THR A 334 18.80 -33.25 -12.29
C THR A 334 18.04 -31.97 -11.94
N ALA A 335 18.16 -31.50 -10.70
CA ALA A 335 17.49 -30.29 -10.23
C ALA A 335 18.00 -29.02 -10.91
N THR A 336 19.31 -28.94 -11.17
CA THR A 336 19.98 -27.73 -11.65
C THR A 336 20.22 -27.70 -13.16
N ALA A 337 20.01 -28.80 -13.88
CA ALA A 337 20.31 -28.93 -15.32
C ALA A 337 19.73 -27.78 -16.15
N GLN A 338 18.43 -27.45 -15.98
CA GLN A 338 17.79 -26.38 -16.75
C GLN A 338 18.49 -25.02 -16.57
N VAL A 339 18.87 -24.69 -15.33
CA VAL A 339 19.56 -23.43 -15.02
C VAL A 339 20.98 -23.45 -15.60
N LEU A 340 21.70 -24.56 -15.46
CA LEU A 340 23.10 -24.67 -15.87
C LEU A 340 23.28 -24.75 -17.40
N ASP A 341 22.35 -25.39 -18.11
CA ASP A 341 22.34 -25.52 -19.57
C ASP A 341 22.29 -24.15 -20.29
N GLU A 342 21.71 -23.12 -19.64
CA GLU A 342 21.63 -21.76 -20.19
C GLU A 342 22.95 -20.98 -20.04
N ILE A 343 23.83 -21.37 -19.11
CA ILE A 343 25.06 -20.65 -18.79
C ILE A 343 26.25 -21.12 -19.62
N GLY A 344 26.40 -22.44 -19.78
CA GLY A 344 27.54 -23.03 -20.48
C GLY A 344 27.87 -24.45 -20.01
N ARG A 345 29.15 -24.68 -19.72
CA ARG A 345 29.67 -26.00 -19.29
C ARG A 345 29.62 -26.10 -17.78
N TYR A 346 29.25 -27.27 -17.28
CA TYR A 346 29.24 -27.53 -15.84
C TYR A 346 29.63 -28.97 -15.53
N GLN A 347 30.15 -29.21 -14.32
CA GLN A 347 30.49 -30.53 -13.82
C GLN A 347 30.26 -30.62 -12.32
N ILE A 348 29.62 -31.69 -11.87
CA ILE A 348 29.34 -31.95 -10.45
C ILE A 348 30.33 -32.97 -9.89
N ARG A 349 30.81 -32.72 -8.68
CA ARG A 349 31.73 -33.58 -7.95
C ARG A 349 31.30 -33.73 -6.50
N SER A 350 31.66 -34.85 -5.88
CA SER A 350 31.49 -35.09 -4.45
C SER A 350 32.83 -35.45 -3.82
N GLU A 351 33.24 -34.72 -2.79
CA GLU A 351 34.47 -34.97 -2.04
C GLU A 351 34.21 -34.96 -0.54
N ILE A 352 34.87 -35.85 0.20
CA ILE A 352 34.80 -35.83 1.67
C ILE A 352 35.47 -34.54 2.16
N ALA A 353 34.78 -33.76 2.99
CA ALA A 353 35.31 -32.52 3.52
C ALA A 353 36.62 -32.78 4.31
N SER A 354 37.59 -31.87 4.16
CA SER A 354 38.85 -32.00 4.91
C SER A 354 38.60 -31.93 6.43
N SER A 355 39.45 -32.58 7.23
CA SER A 355 39.33 -32.60 8.69
C SER A 355 39.24 -31.20 9.31
N ASP A 356 39.98 -30.24 8.74
CA ASP A 356 39.99 -28.86 9.20
C ASP A 356 38.69 -28.11 8.85
N HIS A 357 38.09 -28.42 7.70
CA HIS A 357 36.78 -27.87 7.30
C HIS A 357 35.68 -28.44 8.20
N ALA A 358 35.67 -29.75 8.41
CA ALA A 358 34.70 -30.42 9.28
C ALA A 358 34.76 -29.92 10.73
N THR A 359 35.97 -29.68 11.27
CA THR A 359 36.14 -29.19 12.65
C THR A 359 35.62 -27.76 12.81
N LYS A 360 35.95 -26.86 11.88
CA LYS A 360 35.40 -25.49 11.89
C LYS A 360 33.88 -25.50 11.76
N PHE A 361 33.35 -26.38 10.93
CA PHE A 361 31.92 -26.51 10.70
C PHE A 361 31.16 -26.95 11.96
N GLU A 362 31.69 -27.95 12.70
CA GLU A 362 31.10 -28.39 13.97
C GLU A 362 31.10 -27.29 15.04
N GLU A 363 32.14 -26.44 15.09
CA GLU A 363 32.20 -25.30 16.01
C GLU A 363 31.16 -24.22 15.70
N PHE A 364 30.85 -23.97 14.43
CA PHE A 364 29.89 -22.93 14.02
C PHE A 364 28.42 -23.35 14.14
N HIS A 365 28.09 -24.64 13.99
CA HIS A 365 26.70 -25.12 13.83
C HIS A 365 26.15 -25.95 15.00
N SER A 366 26.85 -26.08 16.13
CA SER A 366 26.55 -27.04 17.21
C SER A 366 25.26 -26.80 18.02
N ARG A 367 24.38 -25.85 17.64
CA ARG A 367 23.16 -25.53 18.43
C ARG A 367 21.82 -25.65 17.70
N SER A 368 21.78 -25.89 16.39
CA SER A 368 20.50 -25.93 15.66
C SER A 368 20.53 -26.61 14.28
N GLY A 369 21.67 -27.15 13.83
CA GLY A 369 21.80 -27.78 12.50
C GLY A 369 21.39 -29.27 12.43
N PRO A 370 21.25 -29.83 11.21
CA PRO A 370 21.09 -31.27 11.00
C PRO A 370 22.22 -32.04 11.69
N GLN A 371 21.89 -33.03 12.51
CA GLN A 371 22.89 -33.82 13.24
C GLN A 371 23.42 -34.96 12.38
N CYS A 372 24.74 -35.11 12.35
CA CYS A 372 25.42 -36.24 11.73
C CYS A 372 24.92 -37.58 12.31
N MET A 373 24.40 -38.46 11.46
CA MET A 373 23.98 -39.80 11.89
C MET A 373 25.17 -40.78 11.92
N PRO A 374 25.10 -41.88 12.70
CA PRO A 374 26.17 -42.87 12.74
C PRO A 374 26.52 -43.39 11.34
N GLY A 375 27.78 -43.20 10.93
CA GLY A 375 28.30 -43.64 9.63
C GLY A 375 28.27 -42.59 8.51
N GLN A 376 27.68 -41.41 8.75
CA GLN A 376 27.76 -40.28 7.85
C GLN A 376 29.01 -39.44 8.13
N ASN A 377 29.54 -38.80 7.08
CA ASN A 377 30.58 -37.78 7.19
C ASN A 377 30.07 -36.48 6.56
N LEU A 378 30.72 -35.35 6.90
CA LEU A 378 30.52 -34.12 6.16
C LEU A 378 31.14 -34.28 4.76
N VAL A 379 30.32 -34.11 3.73
CA VAL A 379 30.69 -34.22 2.32
C VAL A 379 30.38 -32.89 1.65
N ASP A 380 31.32 -32.40 0.85
CA ASP A 380 31.10 -31.27 -0.06
C ASP A 380 30.72 -31.84 -1.43
N VAL A 381 29.49 -31.53 -1.88
CA VAL A 381 29.05 -31.78 -3.25
C VAL A 381 29.10 -30.45 -3.98
N SER A 382 29.99 -30.33 -4.97
CA SER A 382 30.27 -29.07 -5.64
C SER A 382 29.93 -29.09 -7.13
N ILE A 383 29.42 -27.98 -7.64
CA ILE A 383 29.14 -27.72 -9.05
C ILE A 383 30.17 -26.71 -9.55
N GLY A 384 31.07 -27.10 -10.46
CA GLY A 384 31.91 -26.18 -11.20
C GLY A 384 31.19 -25.74 -12.48
N VAL A 385 31.12 -24.44 -12.73
CA VAL A 385 30.44 -23.83 -13.89
C VAL A 385 31.40 -22.90 -14.63
N ARG A 386 31.42 -23.02 -15.96
CA ARG A 386 32.21 -22.18 -16.87
C ARG A 386 31.35 -21.77 -18.07
N GLY A 387 31.22 -20.47 -18.28
CA GLY A 387 30.31 -19.92 -19.28
C GLY A 387 30.21 -18.41 -19.16
N ARG A 388 29.04 -17.84 -19.44
CA ARG A 388 28.78 -16.40 -19.25
C ARG A 388 27.51 -16.21 -18.44
N GLY A 389 27.56 -15.34 -17.45
CA GLY A 389 26.40 -15.05 -16.61
C GLY A 389 26.73 -14.08 -15.49
N ASP A 390 25.84 -14.02 -14.51
CA ASP A 390 26.06 -13.29 -13.26
C ASP A 390 26.10 -14.29 -12.10
N GLN A 391 27.14 -14.20 -11.26
CA GLN A 391 27.38 -15.16 -10.19
C GLN A 391 26.24 -15.18 -9.17
N ASN A 392 25.68 -14.01 -8.83
CA ASN A 392 24.66 -13.90 -7.80
C ASN A 392 23.33 -14.43 -8.32
N VAL A 393 22.97 -14.05 -9.55
CA VAL A 393 21.76 -14.57 -10.23
C VAL A 393 21.85 -16.09 -10.35
N LEU A 394 22.97 -16.61 -10.84
CA LEU A 394 23.16 -18.06 -10.98
C LEU A 394 23.11 -18.78 -9.62
N GLY A 395 23.72 -18.21 -8.58
CA GLY A 395 23.66 -18.76 -7.23
C GLY A 395 22.24 -18.82 -6.67
N GLU A 396 21.45 -17.77 -6.87
CA GLU A 396 20.05 -17.70 -6.47
C GLU A 396 19.18 -18.70 -7.25
N ASP A 397 19.35 -18.79 -8.56
CA ASP A 397 18.61 -19.74 -9.41
C ASP A 397 18.93 -21.20 -9.03
N ILE A 398 20.20 -21.51 -8.77
CA ILE A 398 20.62 -22.82 -8.25
C ILE A 398 19.99 -23.08 -6.88
N TYR A 399 20.05 -22.12 -5.96
CA TYR A 399 19.44 -22.27 -4.62
C TYR A 399 17.94 -22.55 -4.71
N HIS A 400 17.22 -21.84 -5.58
CA HIS A 400 15.79 -22.06 -5.82
C HIS A 400 15.51 -23.43 -6.44
N ALA A 401 16.29 -23.85 -7.43
CA ALA A 401 16.15 -25.16 -8.05
C ALA A 401 16.36 -26.32 -7.05
N VAL A 402 17.41 -26.23 -6.23
CA VAL A 402 17.74 -27.20 -5.17
C VAL A 402 16.63 -27.24 -4.11
N THR A 403 16.14 -26.08 -3.69
CA THR A 403 15.06 -25.96 -2.71
C THR A 403 13.73 -26.51 -3.26
N ALA A 404 13.40 -26.23 -4.52
CA ALA A 404 12.21 -26.74 -5.19
C ALA A 404 12.25 -28.27 -5.33
N ALA A 405 13.43 -28.84 -5.60
CA ALA A 405 13.67 -30.29 -5.60
C ALA A 405 13.70 -30.90 -4.19
N ARG A 406 13.61 -30.07 -3.13
CA ARG A 406 13.65 -30.48 -1.71
C ARG A 406 14.94 -31.20 -1.31
N LEU A 407 16.04 -30.87 -1.98
CA LEU A 407 17.36 -31.37 -1.62
C LEU A 407 17.83 -30.64 -0.37
N ARG A 408 18.12 -31.39 0.69
CA ARG A 408 18.56 -30.82 1.95
C ARG A 408 20.07 -30.63 1.94
N PHE A 409 20.51 -29.45 2.34
CA PHE A 409 21.91 -29.15 2.61
C PHE A 409 21.99 -28.35 3.90
N VAL A 410 23.17 -28.37 4.52
CA VAL A 410 23.42 -27.59 5.72
C VAL A 410 23.83 -26.17 5.35
N GLN A 411 24.71 -26.05 4.36
CA GLN A 411 25.19 -24.78 3.84
C GLN A 411 25.45 -24.87 2.34
N MET A 412 25.19 -23.78 1.63
CA MET A 412 25.65 -23.55 0.26
C MET A 412 26.67 -22.41 0.31
N THR A 413 27.79 -22.58 -0.37
CA THR A 413 28.80 -21.54 -0.55
C THR A 413 29.19 -21.45 -2.01
N ASP A 414 29.71 -20.31 -2.41
CA ASP A 414 30.19 -20.06 -3.76
C ASP A 414 31.59 -19.45 -3.74
N ARG A 415 32.38 -19.71 -4.79
CA ARG A 415 33.68 -19.09 -5.01
C ARG A 415 33.99 -18.93 -6.49
N ILE A 416 34.75 -17.89 -6.83
CA ILE A 416 35.31 -17.68 -8.16
C ILE A 416 36.77 -18.12 -8.17
N ALA A 417 37.11 -18.97 -9.13
CA ALA A 417 38.49 -19.31 -9.47
C ALA A 417 38.90 -18.60 -10.77
N ALA A 418 39.93 -17.77 -10.68
CA ALA A 418 40.47 -16.99 -11.79
C ALA A 418 42.00 -16.96 -11.75
N GLY A 419 42.62 -16.61 -12.88
CA GLY A 419 44.08 -16.46 -12.97
C GLY A 419 44.83 -17.74 -12.56
N PRO A 420 45.81 -17.69 -11.64
CA PRO A 420 46.58 -18.86 -11.22
C PRO A 420 45.75 -19.98 -10.57
N ASP A 421 44.62 -19.66 -9.95
CA ASP A 421 43.76 -20.68 -9.31
C ASP A 421 42.89 -21.42 -10.33
N LEU A 422 42.69 -20.83 -11.51
CA LEU A 422 41.89 -21.42 -12.59
C LEU A 422 42.47 -22.77 -13.05
N GLU A 423 43.78 -22.87 -13.27
CA GLU A 423 44.41 -24.12 -13.72
C GLU A 423 44.22 -25.25 -12.69
N ARG A 424 44.33 -24.91 -11.41
CA ARG A 424 44.13 -25.87 -10.32
C ARG A 424 42.69 -26.36 -10.29
N VAL A 425 41.71 -25.46 -10.49
CA VAL A 425 40.29 -25.83 -10.53
C VAL A 425 39.94 -26.58 -11.81
N LEU A 426 40.46 -26.22 -12.98
CA LEU A 426 40.23 -26.98 -14.21
C LEU A 426 40.80 -28.40 -14.16
N ALA A 427 41.91 -28.62 -13.44
CA ALA A 427 42.41 -29.97 -13.18
C ALA A 427 41.45 -30.81 -12.31
N LEU A 428 40.64 -30.15 -11.48
CA LEU A 428 39.59 -30.75 -10.68
C LEU A 428 38.29 -30.94 -11.50
N TYR A 429 38.06 -30.14 -12.54
CA TYR A 429 36.85 -30.19 -13.36
C TYR A 429 37.20 -30.33 -14.85
N PRO A 430 37.61 -31.52 -15.30
CA PRO A 430 38.09 -31.74 -16.67
C PRO A 430 37.04 -31.45 -17.75
N ASP A 431 35.75 -31.54 -17.44
CA ASP A 431 34.68 -31.28 -18.42
C ASP A 431 34.47 -29.77 -18.68
N LEU A 432 35.17 -28.90 -17.93
CA LEU A 432 35.13 -27.44 -18.09
C LEU A 432 36.26 -26.88 -18.97
N VAL A 433 37.20 -27.72 -19.43
CA VAL A 433 38.34 -27.28 -20.26
C VAL A 433 37.87 -26.84 -21.63
#